data_AF-A0A157S6N4-F1
#
_entry.id   AF-A0A157S6N4-F1
#
_cell.length_a   1.000
_cell.length_b   1.000
_cell.length_c   1.000
_cell.angle_alpha   90.00
_cell.angle_beta   90.00
_cell.angle_gamma   90.00
#
_symmetry.space_group_name_H-M   'P 1'
#
loop_
_entity.id
_entity.type
_entity.pdbx_description
1 polymer ?
#
loop_
_entity_poly.entity_id
_entity_poly.type
_entity_poly.pdbx_seq_one_letter_code
_entity_poly.pdbx_strand_id
1 'polypeptide(L)'
;MANAHDLARGHKRLRALIEFAVGEGWHVKRTPGGHLKFTKTGCAAIYTSSTASDHRAALNARAQIRRAEREAQFQVQENDHG
;
A
#
# COMPACT_ATOMS: atom_id res chain seq x y z
N MET A 1 -5.83 0.37 -17.33
CA MET A 1 -5.65 -0.30 -16.02
C MET A 1 -4.16 -0.46 -15.80
N ALA A 2 -3.56 0.16 -14.77
CA ALA A 2 -2.12 0.08 -14.55
C ALA A 2 -1.78 -1.32 -14.00
N ASN A 3 -1.03 -2.10 -14.78
CA ASN A 3 -0.72 -3.47 -14.43
C ASN A 3 0.33 -3.48 -13.30
N ALA A 4 0.19 -4.36 -12.30
CA ALA A 4 1.11 -4.45 -11.17
C ALA A 4 2.58 -4.62 -11.63
N HIS A 5 2.77 -5.21 -12.81
CA HIS A 5 4.05 -5.36 -13.47
C HIS A 5 4.71 -4.02 -13.89
N ASP A 6 3.93 -3.08 -14.44
CA ASP A 6 4.42 -1.73 -14.83
C ASP A 6 4.72 -0.87 -13.61
N LEU A 7 3.90 -1.02 -12.57
CA LEU A 7 4.10 -0.38 -11.27
C LEU A 7 5.36 -0.91 -10.58
N ALA A 8 5.62 -2.22 -10.69
CA ALA A 8 6.80 -2.85 -10.14
C ALA A 8 8.07 -2.69 -10.99
N ARG A 9 7.97 -2.25 -12.26
CA ARG A 9 9.07 -2.30 -13.26
C ARG A 9 9.85 -3.63 -13.24
N GLY A 10 9.16 -4.77 -13.08
CA GLY A 10 9.80 -6.09 -13.03
C GLY A 10 10.41 -6.48 -11.66
N HIS A 11 10.29 -5.65 -10.61
CA HIS A 11 10.71 -6.04 -9.26
C HIS A 11 9.73 -7.03 -8.63
N LYS A 12 10.13 -8.31 -8.58
CA LYS A 12 9.32 -9.42 -8.03
C LYS A 12 8.76 -9.13 -6.62
N ARG A 13 9.55 -8.49 -5.75
CA ARG A 13 9.11 -8.14 -4.38
C ARG A 13 8.12 -6.98 -4.33
N LEU A 14 8.34 -5.95 -5.16
CA LEU A 14 7.40 -4.82 -5.23
C LEU A 14 6.09 -5.27 -5.85
N ARG A 15 6.15 -6.16 -6.84
CA ARG A 15 4.99 -6.85 -7.41
C ARG A 15 4.22 -7.62 -6.34
N ALA A 16 4.89 -8.45 -5.54
CA ALA A 16 4.23 -9.18 -4.45
C ALA A 16 3.59 -8.25 -3.41
N LEU A 17 4.19 -7.08 -3.13
CA LEU A 17 3.58 -6.07 -2.25
C LEU A 17 2.35 -5.43 -2.88
N ILE A 18 2.40 -5.10 -4.17
CA ILE A 18 1.27 -4.52 -4.91
C ILE A 18 0.13 -5.53 -5.00
N GLU A 19 0.42 -6.78 -5.38
CA GLU A 19 -0.57 -7.88 -5.43
C GLU A 19 -1.18 -8.13 -4.05
N PHE A 20 -0.37 -8.14 -2.99
CA PHE A 20 -0.85 -8.25 -1.61
C PHE A 20 -1.79 -7.09 -1.26
N ALA A 21 -1.38 -5.86 -1.51
CA ALA A 21 -2.18 -4.69 -1.19
C ALA A 21 -3.51 -4.70 -1.97
N VAL A 22 -3.47 -4.98 -3.27
CA VAL A 22 -4.67 -5.07 -4.12
C VAL A 22 -5.60 -6.21 -3.64
N GLY A 23 -5.05 -7.37 -3.25
CA GLY A 23 -5.82 -8.47 -2.67
C GLY A 23 -6.52 -8.10 -1.36
N GLU A 24 -5.88 -7.26 -0.55
CA GLU A 24 -6.46 -6.69 0.68
C GLU A 24 -7.41 -5.50 0.39
N GLY A 25 -7.67 -5.16 -0.88
CA GLY A 25 -8.57 -4.06 -1.27
C GLY A 25 -7.93 -2.67 -1.27
N TRP A 26 -6.60 -2.58 -1.19
CA TRP A 26 -5.87 -1.31 -1.32
C TRP A 26 -5.72 -0.90 -2.77
N HIS A 27 -5.98 0.38 -3.04
CA HIS A 27 -5.72 1.01 -4.33
C HIS A 27 -4.27 1.48 -4.40
N VAL A 28 -3.55 1.06 -5.43
CA VAL A 28 -2.14 1.43 -5.64
C VAL A 28 -2.02 2.36 -6.83
N LYS A 29 -1.41 3.52 -6.63
CA LYS A 29 -1.13 4.51 -7.68
C LYS A 29 0.31 4.96 -7.63
N ARG A 30 0.97 5.05 -8.79
CA ARG A 30 2.31 5.64 -8.88
C ARG A 30 2.22 7.16 -8.97
N THR A 31 3.00 7.86 -8.16
CA THR A 31 3.17 9.30 -8.30
C THR A 31 4.20 9.62 -9.39
N PRO A 32 4.16 10.82 -10.01
CA PRO A 32 5.14 11.23 -11.02
C PRO A 32 6.59 11.18 -10.51
N GLY A 33 6.79 11.40 -9.21
CA GLY A 33 8.09 11.27 -8.54
C GLY A 33 8.59 9.83 -8.36
N GLY A 34 7.86 8.82 -8.85
CA GLY A 34 8.30 7.43 -8.81
C GLY A 34 7.99 6.72 -7.48
N HIS A 35 7.18 7.29 -6.60
CA HIS A 35 6.71 6.61 -5.40
C HIS A 35 5.39 5.89 -5.66
N LEU A 36 5.10 4.84 -4.90
CA LEU A 36 3.79 4.20 -4.88
C LEU A 36 2.99 4.76 -3.70
N LYS A 37 1.74 5.12 -3.98
CA LYS A 37 0.75 5.54 -3.01
C LYS A 37 -0.28 4.42 -2.90
N PHE A 38 -0.46 3.90 -1.69
CA PHE A 38 -1.52 2.96 -1.34
C PHE A 38 -2.62 3.71 -0.61
N THR A 39 -3.85 3.55 -1.05
CA THR A 39 -5.04 4.17 -0.45
C THR A 39 -6.12 3.13 -0.29
N LYS A 40 -6.77 3.08 0.88
CA LYS A 40 -7.93 2.21 1.13
C LYS A 40 -8.96 3.01 1.90
N THR A 41 -10.23 2.78 1.60
CA THR A 41 -11.35 3.47 2.24
C THR A 41 -11.34 3.16 3.74
N GLY A 42 -11.38 4.20 4.59
CA GLY A 42 -11.27 4.05 6.04
C GLY A 42 -9.85 3.80 6.57
N CYS A 43 -8.82 3.80 5.71
CA CYS A 43 -7.42 3.63 6.12
C CYS A 43 -6.58 4.86 5.76
N ALA A 44 -5.49 5.09 6.50
CA ALA A 44 -4.51 6.12 6.18
C ALA A 44 -3.80 5.84 4.83
N ALA A 45 -3.58 6.89 4.04
CA ALA A 45 -2.84 6.78 2.78
C ALA A 45 -1.36 6.54 3.06
N ILE A 46 -0.81 5.47 2.50
CA ILE A 46 0.58 5.05 2.70
C ILE A 46 1.39 5.41 1.45
N TYR A 47 2.56 6.01 1.66
CA TYR A 47 3.51 6.33 0.59
C TYR A 47 4.76 5.47 0.75
N THR A 48 5.17 4.80 -0.33
CA THR A 48 6.43 4.05 -0.37
C THR A 48 7.24 4.45 -1.59
N SER A 49 8.55 4.52 -1.45
CA SER A 49 9.46 4.80 -2.55
C SER A 49 9.57 3.55 -3.45
N SER A 50 9.46 3.70 -4.78
CA SER A 50 9.67 2.58 -5.72
C SER A 50 11.15 2.39 -6.08
N THR A 51 12.07 2.97 -5.31
CA THR A 51 13.52 2.83 -5.56
C THR A 51 13.92 1.38 -5.36
N ALA A 52 14.42 0.79 -6.45
CA ALA A 52 14.87 -0.59 -6.59
C ALA A 52 15.79 -1.12 -5.47
N SER A 53 16.51 -0.23 -4.79
CA SER A 53 17.51 -0.56 -3.76
C SER A 53 16.94 -0.67 -2.34
N ASP A 54 15.72 -0.21 -2.08
CA ASP A 54 15.22 -0.09 -0.71
C ASP A 54 14.40 -1.31 -0.29
N HIS A 55 15.13 -2.40 0.01
CA HIS A 55 14.54 -3.57 0.68
C HIS A 55 13.75 -3.18 1.95
N ARG A 56 14.25 -2.19 2.69
CA ARG A 56 13.60 -1.70 3.91
C ARG A 56 12.31 -0.95 3.62
N ALA A 57 12.20 -0.24 2.49
CA ALA A 57 10.97 0.48 2.14
C ALA A 57 9.80 -0.48 1.85
N ALA A 58 10.05 -1.60 1.18
CA ALA A 58 9.02 -2.61 0.92
C ALA A 58 8.54 -3.28 2.23
N LEU A 59 9.46 -3.61 3.14
CA LEU A 59 9.12 -4.16 4.45
C LEU A 59 8.37 -3.15 5.33
N ASN A 60 8.81 -1.90 5.36
CA ASN A 60 8.14 -0.82 6.08
C ASN A 60 6.74 -0.56 5.51
N ALA A 61 6.57 -0.55 4.19
CA ALA A 61 5.27 -0.39 3.55
C ALA A 61 4.31 -1.52 3.94
N ARG A 62 4.78 -2.77 3.95
CA ARG A 62 3.97 -3.90 4.41
C ARG A 62 3.56 -3.76 5.88
N ALA A 63 4.47 -3.30 6.73
CA ALA A 63 4.17 -3.04 8.14
C ALA A 63 3.22 -1.85 8.33
N GLN A 64 3.31 -0.83 7.48
CA GLN A 64 2.37 0.30 7.46
C GLN A 64 0.98 -0.14 7.00
N ILE A 65 0.88 -0.98 5.96
CA ILE A 65 -0.40 -1.53 5.49
C ILE A 65 -1.09 -2.27 6.65
N ARG A 66 -0.38 -3.17 7.33
CA ARG A 66 -0.93 -3.88 8.50
C ARG A 66 -1.35 -2.97 9.64
N ARG A 67 -0.59 -1.89 9.89
CA ARG A 67 -0.93 -0.92 10.94
C ARG A 67 -2.17 -0.12 10.56
N ALA A 68 -2.22 0.40 9.34
CA ALA A 68 -3.35 1.17 8.85
C ALA A 68 -4.63 0.33 8.75
N GLU A 69 -4.53 -0.97 8.45
CA GLU A 69 -5.69 -1.87 8.55
C GLU A 69 -6.18 -2.04 9.98
N ARG A 70 -5.25 -2.16 10.94
CA ARG A 70 -5.63 -2.25 12.35
C ARG A 70 -6.28 -0.96 12.83
N GLU A 71 -5.70 0.19 12.50
CA GLU A 71 -6.27 1.50 12.79
C GLU A 71 -7.64 1.69 12.14
N ALA A 72 -7.83 1.23 10.90
CA ALA A 72 -9.13 1.28 10.22
C ALA A 72 -10.18 0.42 10.93
N GLN A 73 -9.81 -0.79 11.38
CA GLN A 73 -10.70 -1.64 12.17
C GLN A 73 -11.09 -1.01 13.51
N PHE A 74 -10.17 -0.27 14.15
CA PHE A 74 -10.48 0.52 15.35
C PHE A 74 -11.37 1.72 15.03
N GLN A 75 -11.10 2.46 13.96
CA GLN A 75 -11.93 3.60 13.56
C GLN A 75 -13.35 3.19 13.14
N VAL A 76 -13.54 2.04 12.49
CA VAL A 76 -14.89 1.55 12.15
C VAL A 76 -15.71 1.26 13.42
N GLN A 77 -15.08 0.76 14.50
CA GLN A 77 -15.77 0.51 15.77
C GLN A 77 -16.10 1.80 16.55
N GLU A 78 -15.26 2.84 16.48
CA GLU A 78 -15.55 4.13 17.09
C GLU A 78 -16.67 4.90 16.37
N ASN A 79 -16.85 4.71 15.06
CA ASN A 79 -17.88 5.41 14.28
C ASN A 79 -19.28 4.74 14.33
N ASP A 80 -19.40 3.54 14.91
CA ASP A 80 -20.68 2.80 15.01
C ASP A 80 -21.45 3.05 16.33
N HIS A 81 -20.89 3.85 17.24
CA HIS A 81 -21.56 4.27 18.47
C HIS A 81 -22.12 5.70 18.32
N GLY A 82 -23.26 5.83 17.65
CA GLY A 82 -24.03 7.08 17.51
C GLY A 82 -25.52 6.83 17.56
#